data_AF-A0A1F2VQQ0-F1
#
_entry.id   AF-A0A1F2VQQ0-F1
#
_cell.length_a   1.000
_cell.length_b   1.000
_cell.length_c   1.000
_cell.angle_alpha   90.00
_cell.angle_beta   90.00
_cell.angle_gamma   90.00
#
_symmetry.space_group_name_H-M   'P 1'
#
loop_
_entity.id
_entity.type
_entity.pdbx_description
1 polymer ?
#
loop_
_entity_poly.entity_id
_entity_poly.type
_entity_poly.pdbx_seq_one_letter_code
_entity_poly.pdbx_strand_id
1 'polypeptide(L)'
;MTIVRTLLAVLVLAAPAHAEVLRIEVTSRADVLSGKAFGAAGPFERLSGRIYFAVDPRNPVNQIIADIDKAPKNAAGLVEFSSDFYLIKPKDAARGNGTLLYEVSNRGGKGMVGFFNFASGSVDPQTEAQFGDGFLLEQGFTLMWIGWQFDPPMRDGLVRVSAPIAREADGRPIRGLVRSDFVVNEVAQQASLADRGHLAYKVANPNAPATILTVRDSVEGARRTIPRDQWQFTEDGASVRMTAGFEPRKIYEVVYQSQDPPVVGVGPAAVRDTISRVKYGAAPEIGLAPGAIKRAVAFGISQSGRFLRTYLYYGFNEDEAHRKVFDGVMAHVAGSGRGSFNHRFAQPSRDGHPFINFFYPTDIFPFTDAEQHDPVTGVTDGLLTHATKPAFQPNIFYTNTSYEYWGRAASLSHTTIDGTKDARLPPNVRGYLLAAGQHGVAGFPPSRSIGQQLNNPLDYRWAMRNLLVSMNR
;
A
#
# COMPACT_ATOMS: atom_id res chain seq x y z
N MET A 1 -72.29 -19.29 -8.99
CA MET A 1 -71.12 -19.28 -9.90
C MET A 1 -70.13 -18.29 -9.33
N THR A 2 -69.18 -18.75 -8.51
CA THR A 2 -68.27 -17.88 -7.75
C THR A 2 -66.86 -18.29 -8.10
N ILE A 3 -66.20 -17.49 -8.93
CA ILE A 3 -64.84 -17.74 -9.43
C ILE A 3 -63.86 -17.28 -8.34
N VAL A 4 -63.17 -18.24 -7.72
CA VAL A 4 -62.03 -17.98 -6.83
C VAL A 4 -60.81 -17.70 -7.71
N ARG A 5 -60.31 -16.45 -7.67
CA ARG A 5 -59.04 -16.06 -8.30
C ARG A 5 -57.89 -16.43 -7.37
N THR A 6 -57.12 -17.43 -7.75
CA THR A 6 -55.84 -17.76 -7.10
C THR A 6 -54.79 -16.73 -7.51
N LEU A 7 -54.33 -15.90 -6.57
CA LEU A 7 -53.18 -15.02 -6.78
C LEU A 7 -51.90 -15.85 -6.70
N LEU A 8 -51.15 -15.92 -7.80
CA LEU A 8 -49.83 -16.51 -7.84
C LEU A 8 -48.82 -15.48 -7.31
N ALA A 9 -48.28 -15.69 -6.11
CA ALA A 9 -47.21 -14.87 -5.56
C ALA A 9 -45.89 -15.26 -6.22
N VAL A 10 -45.37 -14.40 -7.10
CA VAL A 10 -44.02 -14.53 -7.66
C VAL A 10 -43.02 -14.05 -6.60
N LEU A 11 -42.39 -14.99 -5.90
CA LEU A 11 -41.21 -14.72 -5.07
C LEU A 11 -40.03 -14.40 -6.01
N VAL A 12 -39.76 -13.12 -6.22
CA VAL A 12 -38.48 -12.66 -6.77
C VAL A 12 -37.44 -12.86 -5.67
N LEU A 13 -36.72 -13.97 -5.70
CA LEU A 13 -35.48 -14.14 -4.95
C LEU A 13 -34.48 -13.11 -5.49
N ALA A 14 -34.37 -11.97 -4.83
CA ALA A 14 -33.27 -11.05 -5.04
C ALA A 14 -31.99 -11.81 -4.66
N ALA A 15 -31.22 -12.25 -5.67
CA ALA A 15 -29.85 -12.68 -5.42
C ALA A 15 -29.13 -11.51 -4.72
N PRO A 16 -28.37 -11.74 -3.63
CA PRO A 16 -27.59 -10.68 -3.03
C PRO A 16 -26.66 -10.13 -4.13
N ALA A 17 -26.88 -8.88 -4.51
CA ALA A 17 -25.99 -8.18 -5.41
C ALA A 17 -24.66 -8.01 -4.67
N HIS A 18 -23.71 -8.89 -4.94
CA HIS A 18 -22.34 -8.84 -4.42
C HIS A 18 -21.60 -7.67 -5.11
N ALA A 19 -21.97 -6.45 -4.76
CA ALA A 19 -21.43 -5.23 -5.34
C ALA A 19 -20.18 -4.79 -4.57
N GLU A 20 -19.06 -5.47 -4.80
CA GLU A 20 -17.74 -4.92 -4.40
C GLU A 20 -16.87 -4.76 -5.66
N VAL A 21 -16.71 -5.82 -6.46
CA VAL A 21 -16.12 -5.80 -7.81
C VAL A 21 -17.23 -5.85 -8.84
N LEU A 22 -17.43 -4.77 -9.60
CA LEU A 22 -18.43 -4.69 -10.65
C LEU A 22 -17.99 -5.40 -11.93
N ARG A 23 -16.74 -5.19 -12.35
CA ARG A 23 -16.17 -5.80 -13.56
C ARG A 23 -14.66 -5.75 -13.55
N ILE A 24 -14.05 -6.70 -14.27
CA ILE A 24 -12.62 -6.71 -14.57
C ILE A 24 -12.46 -6.52 -16.08
N GLU A 25 -11.75 -5.47 -16.48
CA GLU A 25 -11.42 -5.17 -17.87
C GLU A 25 -9.98 -5.57 -18.14
N VAL A 26 -9.77 -6.52 -19.06
CA VAL A 26 -8.42 -6.90 -19.51
C VAL A 26 -8.10 -6.10 -20.76
N THR A 27 -7.05 -5.28 -20.71
CA THR A 27 -6.59 -4.47 -21.85
C THR A 27 -5.37 -5.07 -22.53
N SER A 28 -4.62 -5.93 -21.84
CA SER A 28 -3.50 -6.68 -22.42
C SER A 28 -3.45 -8.09 -21.88
N ARG A 29 -3.13 -9.04 -22.76
CA ARG A 29 -2.87 -10.45 -22.45
C ARG A 29 -1.76 -10.95 -23.36
N ALA A 30 -0.74 -11.56 -22.79
CA ALA A 30 0.39 -12.09 -23.54
C ALA A 30 1.01 -13.31 -22.85
N ASP A 31 1.67 -14.15 -23.64
CA ASP A 31 2.43 -15.27 -23.11
C ASP A 31 3.70 -14.79 -22.41
N VAL A 32 4.04 -15.44 -21.30
CA VAL A 32 5.34 -15.26 -20.65
C VAL A 32 6.38 -16.00 -21.48
N LEU A 33 7.45 -15.30 -21.88
CA LEU A 33 8.61 -15.84 -22.61
C LEU A 33 8.19 -16.75 -23.78
N SER A 34 7.26 -16.28 -24.62
CA SER A 34 6.76 -17.01 -25.79
C SER A 34 6.21 -18.41 -25.49
N GLY A 35 5.59 -18.59 -24.32
CA GLY A 35 4.96 -19.84 -23.91
C GLY A 35 5.91 -20.85 -23.28
N LYS A 36 7.10 -20.42 -22.82
CA LYS A 36 8.01 -21.24 -22.02
C LYS A 36 7.27 -21.84 -20.82
N ALA A 37 7.45 -23.15 -20.61
CA ALA A 37 6.91 -23.85 -19.46
C ALA A 37 7.81 -23.69 -18.23
N PHE A 38 7.19 -23.61 -17.05
CA PHE A 38 7.87 -23.58 -15.76
C PHE A 38 7.33 -24.72 -14.89
N GLY A 39 8.21 -25.64 -14.50
CA GLY A 39 7.89 -26.79 -13.65
C GLY A 39 6.61 -27.53 -14.05
N ALA A 40 5.87 -27.96 -13.03
CA ALA A 40 4.59 -28.67 -13.22
C ALA A 40 3.44 -27.73 -13.63
N ALA A 41 3.56 -26.42 -13.40
CA ALA A 41 2.54 -25.43 -13.72
C ALA A 41 2.41 -25.18 -15.23
N GLY A 42 3.46 -25.47 -16.01
CA GLY A 42 3.44 -25.33 -17.46
C GLY A 42 3.61 -23.87 -17.90
N PRO A 43 3.08 -23.47 -19.07
CA PRO A 43 3.24 -22.12 -19.58
C PRO A 43 2.44 -21.08 -18.78
N PHE A 44 2.97 -19.86 -18.71
CA PHE A 44 2.35 -18.73 -18.02
C PHE A 44 1.87 -17.67 -19.01
N GLU A 45 0.91 -16.86 -18.56
CA GLU A 45 0.47 -15.64 -19.24
C GLU A 45 0.51 -14.46 -18.28
N ARG A 46 0.71 -13.26 -18.84
CA ARG A 46 0.62 -11.98 -18.16
C ARG A 46 -0.60 -11.20 -18.66
N LEU A 47 -1.32 -10.59 -17.75
CA LEU A 47 -2.49 -9.78 -18.02
C LEU A 47 -2.37 -8.43 -17.33
N SER A 48 -2.90 -7.39 -17.96
CA SER A 48 -3.07 -6.09 -17.32
C SER A 48 -4.41 -5.46 -17.73
N GLY A 49 -4.86 -4.53 -16.91
CA GLY A 49 -6.11 -3.82 -17.15
C GLY A 49 -6.62 -3.12 -15.92
N ARG A 50 -7.95 -3.00 -15.81
CA ARG A 50 -8.61 -2.21 -14.77
C ARG A 50 -9.78 -2.95 -14.12
N ILE A 51 -9.87 -2.86 -12.81
CA ILE A 51 -10.96 -3.39 -11.99
C ILE A 51 -11.82 -2.20 -11.56
N TYR A 52 -13.15 -2.36 -11.64
CA TYR A 52 -14.11 -1.33 -11.25
C TYR A 52 -14.91 -1.81 -10.05
N PHE A 53 -15.13 -0.92 -9.10
CA PHE A 53 -15.73 -1.21 -7.80
C PHE A 53 -16.90 -0.27 -7.54
N ALA A 54 -17.84 -0.73 -6.72
CA ALA A 54 -18.89 0.11 -6.17
C ALA A 54 -19.27 -0.40 -4.78
N VAL A 55 -18.86 0.28 -3.71
CA VAL A 55 -19.02 -0.21 -2.33
C VAL A 55 -20.10 0.57 -1.58
N ASP A 56 -20.83 -0.09 -0.67
CA ASP A 56 -21.83 0.62 0.18
C ASP A 56 -21.11 1.33 1.34
N PRO A 57 -21.17 2.67 1.44
CA PRO A 57 -20.55 3.43 2.54
C PRO A 57 -21.17 3.12 3.91
N ARG A 58 -22.34 2.48 3.96
CA ARG A 58 -23.04 2.09 5.18
C ARG A 58 -22.72 0.66 5.61
N ASN A 59 -22.07 -0.15 4.77
CA ASN A 59 -21.61 -1.47 5.18
C ASN A 59 -20.59 -1.30 6.33
N PRO A 60 -20.78 -1.95 7.49
CA PRO A 60 -19.87 -1.83 8.63
C PRO A 60 -18.40 -2.06 8.28
N VAL A 61 -18.07 -2.96 7.35
CA VAL A 61 -16.66 -3.21 6.97
C VAL A 61 -16.08 -2.10 6.08
N ASN A 62 -16.90 -1.22 5.51
CA ASN A 62 -16.47 -0.07 4.71
C ASN A 62 -16.40 1.22 5.53
N GLN A 63 -17.05 1.29 6.69
CA GLN A 63 -17.01 2.46 7.56
C GLN A 63 -15.61 2.76 8.13
N ILE A 64 -14.69 1.79 8.05
CA ILE A 64 -13.26 2.00 8.36
C ILE A 64 -12.58 2.94 7.36
N ILE A 65 -13.13 3.13 6.15
CA ILE A 65 -12.56 3.98 5.10
C ILE A 65 -12.81 5.44 5.47
N ALA A 66 -11.74 6.19 5.72
CA ALA A 66 -11.84 7.60 6.07
C ALA A 66 -12.49 8.40 4.93
N ASP A 67 -13.43 9.28 5.29
CA ASP A 67 -14.22 10.13 4.38
C ASP A 67 -15.11 9.36 3.38
N ILE A 68 -15.41 8.07 3.60
CA ILE A 68 -16.28 7.30 2.71
C ILE A 68 -17.72 7.83 2.64
N ASP A 69 -18.21 8.38 3.75
CA ASP A 69 -19.52 9.02 3.86
C ASP A 69 -19.64 10.29 3.02
N LYS A 70 -18.49 10.93 2.76
CA LYS A 70 -18.31 12.16 1.97
C LYS A 70 -17.97 11.92 0.50
N ALA A 71 -17.78 10.66 0.10
CA ALA A 71 -17.55 10.32 -1.28
C ALA A 71 -18.82 10.53 -2.12
N PRO A 72 -18.70 10.97 -3.39
CA PRO A 72 -19.81 10.94 -4.35
C PRO A 72 -20.39 9.54 -4.47
N LYS A 73 -21.72 9.45 -4.54
CA LYS A 73 -22.47 8.19 -4.62
C LYS A 73 -23.23 8.12 -5.94
N ASN A 74 -23.31 6.93 -6.53
CA ASN A 74 -24.12 6.69 -7.71
C ASN A 74 -25.63 6.63 -7.35
N ALA A 75 -26.49 6.39 -8.35
CA ALA A 75 -27.94 6.32 -8.15
C ALA A 75 -28.39 5.20 -7.19
N ALA A 76 -27.55 4.17 -6.98
CA ALA A 76 -27.77 3.10 -6.02
C ALA A 76 -27.24 3.42 -4.60
N GLY A 77 -26.66 4.61 -4.39
CA GLY A 77 -26.07 5.02 -3.13
C GLY A 77 -24.67 4.45 -2.85
N LEU A 78 -24.04 3.83 -3.86
CA LEU A 78 -22.72 3.20 -3.74
C LEU A 78 -21.60 4.16 -4.16
N VAL A 79 -20.42 3.98 -3.58
CA VAL A 79 -19.21 4.75 -3.90
C VAL A 79 -18.42 4.01 -4.97
N GLU A 80 -18.27 4.64 -6.14
CA GLU A 80 -17.58 4.06 -7.29
C GLU A 80 -16.11 4.47 -7.35
N PHE A 81 -15.25 3.52 -7.70
CA PHE A 81 -13.83 3.73 -7.94
C PHE A 81 -13.25 2.66 -8.86
N SER A 82 -11.99 2.80 -9.27
CA SER A 82 -11.31 1.79 -10.09
C SER A 82 -9.85 1.64 -9.71
N SER A 83 -9.25 0.52 -10.07
CA SER A 83 -7.84 0.23 -9.82
C SER A 83 -7.22 -0.49 -11.01
N ASP A 84 -6.00 -0.09 -11.38
CA ASP A 84 -5.22 -0.85 -12.34
C ASP A 84 -4.72 -2.15 -11.71
N PHE A 85 -4.65 -3.23 -12.50
CA PHE A 85 -4.06 -4.49 -12.05
C PHE A 85 -3.02 -5.03 -13.05
N TYR A 86 -2.15 -5.87 -12.51
CA TYR A 86 -1.25 -6.72 -13.29
C TYR A 86 -1.26 -8.11 -12.69
N LEU A 87 -1.26 -9.13 -13.54
CA LEU A 87 -1.39 -10.53 -13.15
C LEU A 87 -0.42 -11.35 -13.98
N ILE A 88 0.31 -12.27 -13.34
CA ILE A 88 1.06 -13.34 -14.01
C ILE A 88 0.54 -14.65 -13.43
N LYS A 89 0.01 -15.54 -14.27
CA LYS A 89 -0.57 -16.80 -13.79
C LYS A 89 -0.24 -17.96 -14.74
N PRO A 90 -0.31 -19.22 -14.27
CA PRO A 90 -0.35 -20.36 -15.17
C PRO A 90 -1.48 -20.19 -16.18
N LYS A 91 -1.26 -20.54 -17.45
CA LYS A 91 -2.33 -20.54 -18.46
C LYS A 91 -3.47 -21.45 -18.04
N ASP A 92 -3.12 -22.65 -17.59
CA ASP A 92 -4.02 -23.56 -16.90
C ASP A 92 -3.91 -23.34 -15.39
N ALA A 93 -4.86 -22.60 -14.82
CA ALA A 93 -4.87 -22.26 -13.40
C ALA A 93 -4.95 -23.51 -12.48
N ALA A 94 -5.48 -24.64 -12.97
CA ALA A 94 -5.57 -25.87 -12.19
C ALA A 94 -4.20 -26.53 -11.97
N ARG A 95 -3.19 -26.18 -12.77
CA ARG A 95 -1.80 -26.66 -12.63
C ARG A 95 -0.94 -25.79 -11.72
N GLY A 96 -1.45 -24.63 -11.30
CA GLY A 96 -0.79 -23.80 -10.29
C GLY A 96 -0.77 -24.48 -8.92
N ASN A 97 0.00 -23.93 -7.99
CA ASN A 97 0.07 -24.43 -6.61
C ASN A 97 -1.15 -24.04 -5.76
N GLY A 98 -2.12 -23.34 -6.34
CA GLY A 98 -3.34 -22.86 -5.67
C GLY A 98 -3.12 -21.63 -4.79
N THR A 99 -1.94 -21.02 -4.81
CA THR A 99 -1.64 -19.81 -4.02
C THR A 99 -1.48 -18.59 -4.90
N LEU A 100 -2.23 -17.55 -4.55
CA LEU A 100 -2.03 -16.21 -5.04
C LEU A 100 -1.02 -15.50 -4.13
N LEU A 101 0.12 -15.12 -4.70
CA LEU A 101 1.07 -14.21 -4.09
C LEU A 101 0.78 -12.79 -4.58
N TYR A 102 0.22 -11.98 -3.68
CA TYR A 102 -0.05 -10.58 -3.92
C TYR A 102 1.11 -9.73 -3.42
N GLU A 103 1.67 -8.87 -4.26
CA GLU A 103 2.55 -7.80 -3.80
C GLU A 103 1.76 -6.50 -3.72
N VAL A 104 1.80 -5.86 -2.56
CA VAL A 104 1.40 -4.46 -2.44
C VAL A 104 2.40 -3.62 -3.24
N SER A 105 1.97 -3.10 -4.38
CA SER A 105 2.84 -2.35 -5.30
C SER A 105 3.49 -1.17 -4.57
N ASN A 106 4.82 -1.18 -4.43
CA ASN A 106 5.53 -0.05 -3.83
C ASN A 106 5.53 1.12 -4.82
N ARG A 107 4.73 2.16 -4.54
CA ARG A 107 4.56 3.35 -5.40
C ARG A 107 4.18 3.01 -6.84
N GLY A 108 3.30 2.01 -6.98
CA GLY A 108 2.81 1.49 -8.26
C GLY A 108 3.79 0.56 -9.02
N GLY A 109 4.99 0.33 -8.48
CA GLY A 109 5.98 -0.59 -9.04
C GLY A 109 5.65 -2.07 -8.82
N LYS A 110 6.48 -2.95 -9.40
CA LYS A 110 6.36 -4.41 -9.32
C LYS A 110 7.70 -5.04 -8.94
N GLY A 111 7.93 -5.23 -7.65
CA GLY A 111 9.23 -5.65 -7.12
C GLY A 111 9.41 -7.16 -6.97
N MET A 112 8.33 -7.94 -6.82
CA MET A 112 8.43 -9.33 -6.33
C MET A 112 9.14 -10.26 -7.29
N VAL A 113 9.07 -10.04 -8.60
CA VAL A 113 9.82 -10.84 -9.59
C VAL A 113 11.32 -10.54 -9.49
N GLY A 114 11.70 -9.26 -9.43
CA GLY A 114 13.10 -8.87 -9.20
C GLY A 114 13.64 -9.38 -7.86
N PHE A 115 12.79 -9.41 -6.83
CA PHE A 115 13.16 -9.86 -5.50
C PHE A 115 13.26 -11.38 -5.39
N PHE A 116 12.19 -12.11 -5.70
CA PHE A 116 12.14 -13.56 -5.50
C PHE A 116 12.70 -14.37 -6.66
N ASN A 117 12.83 -13.84 -7.88
CA ASN A 117 13.44 -14.59 -9.00
C ASN A 117 14.87 -14.13 -9.32
N PHE A 118 15.46 -13.22 -8.54
CA PHE A 118 16.74 -12.58 -8.87
C PHE A 118 16.75 -11.89 -10.25
N ALA A 119 15.59 -11.41 -10.69
CA ALA A 119 15.45 -10.79 -12.00
C ALA A 119 15.91 -9.32 -12.03
N SER A 120 16.22 -8.84 -13.23
CA SER A 120 16.31 -7.41 -13.50
C SER A 120 14.96 -6.74 -13.25
N GLY A 121 14.96 -5.59 -12.57
CA GLY A 121 13.73 -4.87 -12.25
C GLY A 121 12.94 -4.45 -13.50
N SER A 122 11.64 -4.72 -13.51
CA SER A 122 10.73 -4.30 -14.58
C SER A 122 9.33 -4.04 -14.04
N VAL A 123 8.63 -3.07 -14.63
CA VAL A 123 7.20 -2.82 -14.38
C VAL A 123 6.28 -3.54 -15.37
N ASP A 124 6.86 -4.14 -16.42
CA ASP A 124 6.23 -5.05 -17.37
C ASP A 124 7.27 -6.06 -17.87
N PRO A 125 7.51 -7.17 -17.15
CA PRO A 125 8.55 -8.14 -17.51
C PRO A 125 8.20 -8.90 -18.81
N GLN A 126 9.15 -8.93 -19.76
CA GLN A 126 9.02 -9.57 -21.07
C GLN A 126 10.22 -10.43 -21.48
N THR A 127 11.42 -10.17 -20.93
CA THR A 127 12.66 -10.87 -21.30
C THR A 127 13.11 -11.86 -20.24
N GLU A 128 13.96 -12.84 -20.58
CA GLU A 128 14.46 -13.82 -19.60
C GLU A 128 15.13 -13.15 -18.39
N ALA A 129 15.93 -12.10 -18.63
CA ALA A 129 16.55 -11.33 -17.56
C ALA A 129 15.53 -10.69 -16.60
N GLN A 130 14.35 -10.30 -17.09
CA GLN A 130 13.26 -9.72 -16.29
C GLN A 130 12.40 -10.76 -15.57
N PHE A 131 12.58 -12.05 -15.88
CA PHE A 131 12.01 -13.17 -15.12
C PHE A 131 13.04 -13.88 -14.23
N GLY A 132 14.33 -13.59 -14.41
CA GLY A 132 15.42 -14.15 -13.62
C GLY A 132 15.48 -15.67 -13.73
N ASP A 133 15.64 -16.36 -12.61
CA ASP A 133 15.64 -17.81 -12.57
C ASP A 133 14.24 -18.45 -12.57
N GLY A 134 13.18 -17.66 -12.65
CA GLY A 134 11.80 -18.15 -12.73
C GLY A 134 11.26 -18.80 -11.45
N PHE A 135 11.95 -18.71 -10.30
CA PHE A 135 11.59 -19.43 -9.06
C PHE A 135 10.09 -19.41 -8.72
N LEU A 136 9.45 -18.23 -8.72
CA LEU A 136 8.03 -18.11 -8.40
C LEU A 136 7.12 -18.88 -9.37
N LEU A 137 7.48 -18.92 -10.66
CA LEU A 137 6.71 -19.60 -11.70
C LEU A 137 6.94 -21.12 -11.63
N GLU A 138 8.19 -21.54 -11.37
CA GLU A 138 8.55 -22.95 -11.11
C GLU A 138 7.79 -23.51 -9.90
N GLN A 139 7.58 -22.69 -8.87
CA GLN A 139 6.75 -23.04 -7.71
C GLN A 139 5.24 -23.00 -7.99
N GLY A 140 4.81 -22.53 -9.16
CA GLY A 140 3.41 -22.51 -9.58
C GLY A 140 2.54 -21.41 -9.00
N PHE A 141 3.12 -20.31 -8.49
CA PHE A 141 2.34 -19.22 -7.91
C PHE A 141 1.57 -18.42 -8.96
N THR A 142 0.37 -17.95 -8.59
CA THR A 142 -0.28 -16.82 -9.28
C THR A 142 0.21 -15.51 -8.67
N LEU A 143 0.76 -14.60 -9.46
CA LEU A 143 1.34 -13.34 -9.00
C LEU A 143 0.43 -12.17 -9.34
N MET A 144 0.05 -11.35 -8.36
CA MET A 144 -0.88 -10.23 -8.58
C MET A 144 -0.39 -8.92 -7.99
N TRP A 145 -0.67 -7.83 -8.71
CA TRP A 145 -0.52 -6.46 -8.27
C TRP A 145 -1.82 -5.71 -8.52
N ILE A 146 -2.21 -4.89 -7.56
CA ILE A 146 -3.40 -4.05 -7.59
C ILE A 146 -2.96 -2.66 -7.18
N GLY A 147 -3.33 -1.66 -7.98
CA GLY A 147 -3.10 -0.27 -7.66
C GLY A 147 -3.86 0.13 -6.40
N TRP A 148 -3.15 0.46 -5.34
CA TRP A 148 -3.76 0.88 -4.07
C TRP A 148 -3.47 2.35 -3.75
N GLN A 149 -2.37 2.88 -4.31
CA GLN A 149 -1.93 4.25 -4.07
C GLN A 149 -2.47 5.16 -5.18
N PHE A 150 -2.97 6.35 -4.82
CA PHE A 150 -3.60 7.28 -5.78
C PHE A 150 -2.60 8.26 -6.42
N ASP A 151 -1.54 8.62 -5.69
CA ASP A 151 -0.55 9.63 -6.07
C ASP A 151 0.76 9.11 -6.72
N PRO A 152 0.97 7.85 -7.16
CA PRO A 152 2.19 7.50 -7.88
C PRO A 152 2.47 8.45 -9.07
N PRO A 153 3.75 8.70 -9.41
CA PRO A 153 4.11 9.50 -10.57
C PRO A 153 3.39 9.03 -11.84
N MET A 154 3.01 9.95 -12.73
CA MET A 154 2.37 9.61 -14.01
C MET A 154 3.41 9.01 -14.96
N ARG A 155 3.66 7.70 -14.83
CA ARG A 155 4.60 6.94 -15.65
C ARG A 155 3.95 5.63 -16.09
N ASP A 156 4.17 5.28 -17.35
CA ASP A 156 3.66 4.05 -17.96
C ASP A 156 4.11 2.81 -17.17
N GLY A 157 3.21 1.82 -17.14
CA GLY A 157 3.42 0.56 -16.45
C GLY A 157 3.22 0.59 -14.94
N LEU A 158 3.08 1.75 -14.29
CA LEU A 158 2.72 1.80 -12.86
C LEU A 158 1.23 1.49 -12.65
N VAL A 159 0.90 0.78 -11.58
CA VAL A 159 -0.49 0.56 -11.15
C VAL A 159 -0.90 1.61 -10.11
N ARG A 160 -2.15 2.10 -10.18
CA ARG A 160 -2.72 3.06 -9.22
C ARG A 160 -4.20 2.79 -8.96
N VAL A 161 -4.70 3.35 -7.85
CA VAL A 161 -6.15 3.47 -7.63
C VAL A 161 -6.62 4.83 -8.13
N SER A 162 -7.76 4.85 -8.82
CA SER A 162 -8.49 6.07 -9.15
C SER A 162 -9.53 6.29 -8.06
N ALA A 163 -9.13 6.98 -7.00
CA ALA A 163 -9.97 7.26 -5.84
C ALA A 163 -10.94 8.42 -6.11
N PRO A 164 -12.18 8.38 -5.58
CA PRO A 164 -13.09 9.50 -5.67
C PRO A 164 -12.62 10.63 -4.76
N ILE A 165 -13.05 11.86 -5.07
CA ILE A 165 -12.75 13.04 -4.27
C ILE A 165 -13.87 13.29 -3.27
N ALA A 166 -13.54 13.36 -1.99
CA ALA A 166 -14.50 13.66 -0.94
C ALA A 166 -15.00 15.11 -1.02
N ARG A 167 -16.31 15.31 -0.77
CA ARG A 167 -17.01 16.60 -0.85
C ARG A 167 -17.74 16.90 0.45
N GLU A 168 -18.00 18.18 0.70
CA GLU A 168 -18.96 18.56 1.75
C GLU A 168 -20.38 18.09 1.36
N ALA A 169 -21.30 18.02 2.33
CA ALA A 169 -22.67 17.55 2.09
C ALA A 169 -23.44 18.40 1.06
N ASP A 170 -23.07 19.66 0.88
CA ASP A 170 -23.62 20.59 -0.12
C ASP A 170 -22.87 20.57 -1.46
N GLY A 171 -21.93 19.64 -1.64
CA GLY A 171 -21.15 19.45 -2.86
C GLY A 171 -19.89 20.34 -2.97
N ARG A 172 -19.64 21.25 -2.01
CA ARG A 172 -18.44 22.09 -2.05
C ARG A 172 -17.14 21.27 -1.84
N PRO A 173 -16.00 21.76 -2.35
CA PRO A 173 -14.69 21.18 -2.03
C PRO A 173 -14.43 21.19 -0.52
N ILE A 174 -13.97 20.06 0.02
CA ILE A 174 -13.40 20.01 1.36
C ILE A 174 -12.04 20.72 1.30
N ARG A 175 -11.86 21.76 2.12
CA ARG A 175 -10.59 22.48 2.28
C ARG A 175 -9.92 22.07 3.58
N GLY A 176 -8.59 21.99 3.58
CA GLY A 176 -7.82 21.64 4.77
C GLY A 176 -6.37 22.07 4.67
N LEU A 177 -5.69 22.09 5.81
CA LEU A 177 -4.26 22.35 5.86
C LEU A 177 -3.49 21.07 5.50
N VAL A 178 -2.52 21.22 4.60
CA VAL A 178 -1.55 20.20 4.25
C VAL A 178 -0.17 20.71 4.64
N ARG A 179 0.68 19.79 5.07
CA ARG A 179 2.10 20.03 5.30
C ARG A 179 2.89 19.42 4.15
N SER A 180 3.93 20.10 3.69
CA SER A 180 5.05 19.54 2.95
C SER A 180 6.36 19.85 3.67
N ASP A 181 7.18 18.85 3.96
CA ASP A 181 8.59 19.06 4.29
C ASP A 181 9.51 18.53 3.20
N PHE A 182 10.68 19.16 3.06
CA PHE A 182 11.70 18.75 2.12
C PHE A 182 13.09 19.25 2.55
N VAL A 183 14.11 18.54 2.05
CA VAL A 183 15.52 18.94 2.09
C VAL A 183 16.04 18.94 0.66
N VAL A 184 17.07 19.74 0.39
CA VAL A 184 17.75 19.75 -0.91
C VAL A 184 19.20 19.32 -0.74
N ASN A 185 19.76 18.63 -1.74
CA ASN A 185 21.16 18.19 -1.74
C ASN A 185 22.11 19.27 -2.27
N GLU A 186 21.58 20.12 -3.14
CA GLU A 186 22.24 21.27 -3.76
C GLU A 186 21.28 22.46 -3.75
N VAL A 187 21.79 23.67 -3.99
CA VAL A 187 20.95 24.86 -4.04
C VAL A 187 19.91 24.69 -5.14
N ALA A 188 18.63 24.81 -4.79
CA ALA A 188 17.53 24.65 -5.73
C ALA A 188 16.52 25.78 -5.57
N GLN A 189 16.04 26.37 -6.66
CA GLN A 189 15.04 27.45 -6.59
C GLN A 189 13.61 26.93 -6.42
N GLN A 190 13.37 25.64 -6.63
CA GLN A 190 12.04 25.04 -6.58
C GLN A 190 12.09 23.69 -5.88
N ALA A 191 11.05 23.39 -5.10
CA ALA A 191 10.85 22.10 -4.47
C ALA A 191 9.40 21.65 -4.60
N SER A 192 9.20 20.35 -4.86
CA SER A 192 7.87 19.76 -4.93
C SER A 192 7.15 19.82 -3.58
N LEU A 193 5.84 20.04 -3.60
CA LEU A 193 5.00 19.86 -2.42
C LEU A 193 4.70 18.38 -2.14
N ALA A 194 5.02 17.49 -3.08
CA ALA A 194 4.92 16.05 -2.92
C ALA A 194 6.23 15.39 -2.50
N ASP A 195 6.14 14.26 -1.82
CA ASP A 195 7.29 13.39 -1.56
C ASP A 195 7.68 12.57 -2.80
N ARG A 196 8.98 12.40 -3.02
CA ARG A 196 9.54 11.46 -4.02
C ARG A 196 8.91 11.57 -5.42
N GLY A 197 8.64 12.79 -5.90
CA GLY A 197 8.08 13.04 -7.24
C GLY A 197 6.65 12.56 -7.46
N HIS A 198 5.89 12.29 -6.39
CA HIS A 198 4.48 11.91 -6.46
C HIS A 198 3.58 13.10 -6.83
N LEU A 199 2.30 12.83 -7.00
CA LEU A 199 1.31 13.90 -7.21
C LEU A 199 1.11 14.71 -5.92
N ALA A 200 1.25 16.03 -6.04
CA ALA A 200 1.06 16.94 -4.92
C ALA A 200 -0.41 17.22 -4.65
N TYR A 201 -0.75 17.44 -3.37
CA TYR A 201 -1.93 18.19 -3.01
C TYR A 201 -1.76 19.63 -3.47
N LYS A 202 -2.51 20.04 -4.49
CA LYS A 202 -2.39 21.37 -5.08
C LYS A 202 -2.84 22.45 -4.10
N VAL A 203 -2.16 23.59 -4.13
CA VAL A 203 -2.50 24.76 -3.31
C VAL A 203 -3.85 25.30 -3.76
N ALA A 204 -4.80 25.42 -2.82
CA ALA A 204 -6.15 25.91 -3.08
C ALA A 204 -6.29 27.42 -2.88
N ASN A 205 -5.46 28.00 -2.00
CA ASN A 205 -5.38 29.43 -1.76
C ASN A 205 -3.94 29.81 -1.37
N PRO A 206 -3.13 30.36 -2.29
CA PRO A 206 -1.73 30.70 -2.03
C PRO A 206 -1.56 31.88 -1.05
N ASN A 207 -2.63 32.63 -0.78
CA ASN A 207 -2.64 33.79 0.10
C ASN A 207 -3.42 33.54 1.40
N ALA A 208 -3.78 32.29 1.70
CA ALA A 208 -4.44 31.96 2.96
C ALA A 208 -3.55 32.39 4.15
N PRO A 209 -4.09 32.97 5.23
CA PRO A 209 -3.30 33.41 6.39
C PRO A 209 -2.48 32.29 7.06
N ALA A 210 -2.95 31.04 6.95
CA ALA A 210 -2.26 29.86 7.48
C ALA A 210 -1.12 29.35 6.58
N THR A 211 -0.89 29.99 5.43
CA THR A 211 0.18 29.64 4.49
C THR A 211 1.52 30.18 5.00
N ILE A 212 2.39 29.28 5.46
CA ILE A 212 3.65 29.62 6.10
C ILE A 212 4.74 28.69 5.58
N LEU A 213 5.87 29.25 5.16
CA LEU A 213 7.12 28.53 4.90
C LEU A 213 8.09 28.80 6.05
N THR A 214 8.68 27.75 6.60
CA THR A 214 9.68 27.83 7.66
C THR A 214 10.93 27.06 7.29
N VAL A 215 12.05 27.43 7.90
CA VAL A 215 13.34 26.73 7.80
C VAL A 215 13.90 26.43 9.19
N ARG A 216 14.56 25.28 9.34
CA ARG A 216 15.27 24.87 10.56
C ARG A 216 16.49 24.02 10.23
N ASP A 217 17.41 23.93 11.19
CA ASP A 217 18.70 23.23 11.06
C ASP A 217 18.64 21.78 11.57
N SER A 218 17.64 21.44 12.38
CA SER A 218 17.41 20.09 12.91
C SER A 218 15.91 19.84 13.09
N VAL A 219 15.52 18.57 13.28
CA VAL A 219 14.11 18.15 13.43
C VAL A 219 13.40 18.89 14.57
N GLU A 220 14.05 18.99 15.73
CA GLU A 220 13.53 19.64 16.94
C GLU A 220 13.94 21.13 17.06
N GLY A 221 14.72 21.63 16.09
CA GLY A 221 15.20 23.01 16.07
C GLY A 221 14.07 24.03 15.92
N ALA A 222 14.32 25.25 16.42
CA ALA A 222 13.38 26.36 16.30
C ALA A 222 13.07 26.67 14.83
N ARG A 223 11.78 26.76 14.50
CA ARG A 223 11.32 27.19 13.17
C ARG A 223 11.59 28.66 12.98
N ARG A 224 12.23 29.01 11.86
CA ARG A 224 12.38 30.40 11.40
C ARG A 224 11.45 30.61 10.20
N THR A 225 10.49 31.52 10.33
CA THR A 225 9.57 31.86 9.23
C THR A 225 10.33 32.58 8.13
N ILE A 226 10.15 32.12 6.89
CA ILE A 226 10.62 32.83 5.69
C ILE A 226 9.55 33.86 5.30
N PRO A 227 9.91 35.16 5.21
CA PRO A 227 8.97 36.22 4.83
C PRO A 227 8.20 35.90 3.55
N ARG A 228 6.90 36.20 3.53
CA ARG A 228 5.96 35.77 2.48
C ARG A 228 6.33 36.32 1.09
N ASP A 229 6.98 37.48 1.03
CA ASP A 229 7.45 38.14 -0.18
C ASP A 229 8.70 37.50 -0.80
N GLN A 230 9.38 36.59 -0.08
CA GLN A 230 10.60 35.92 -0.57
C GLN A 230 10.32 34.62 -1.35
N TRP A 231 9.10 34.10 -1.28
CA TRP A 231 8.73 32.84 -1.89
C TRP A 231 7.31 32.85 -2.43
N GLN A 232 7.01 31.93 -3.34
CA GLN A 232 5.69 31.77 -3.93
C GLN A 232 5.44 30.32 -4.32
N PHE A 233 4.19 29.94 -4.52
CA PHE A 233 3.89 28.67 -5.18
C PHE A 233 4.04 28.81 -6.69
N THR A 234 4.31 27.69 -7.36
CA THR A 234 4.22 27.62 -8.82
C THR A 234 2.78 27.78 -9.30
N GLU A 235 2.59 28.17 -10.55
CA GLU A 235 1.27 28.43 -11.14
C GLU A 235 0.34 27.19 -11.08
N ASP A 236 0.91 25.99 -11.25
CA ASP A 236 0.18 24.73 -11.12
C ASP A 236 -0.18 24.34 -9.67
N GLY A 237 0.30 25.11 -8.69
CA GLY A 237 0.11 24.89 -7.26
C GLY A 237 0.77 23.63 -6.71
N ALA A 238 1.70 23.00 -7.42
CA ALA A 238 2.29 21.71 -7.04
C ALA A 238 3.70 21.83 -6.43
N SER A 239 4.32 23.01 -6.51
CA SER A 239 5.66 23.27 -5.98
C SER A 239 5.73 24.62 -5.26
N VAL A 240 6.77 24.78 -4.44
CA VAL A 240 7.17 26.06 -3.85
C VAL A 240 8.46 26.55 -4.52
N ARG A 241 8.56 27.85 -4.75
CA ARG A 241 9.71 28.52 -5.37
C ARG A 241 10.21 29.67 -4.49
N MET A 242 11.52 29.79 -4.37
CA MET A 242 12.20 30.86 -3.65
C MET A 242 13.37 31.38 -4.49
N THR A 243 13.35 32.65 -4.89
CA THR A 243 14.34 33.22 -5.83
C THR A 243 15.77 33.10 -5.31
N ALA A 244 15.96 33.29 -4.00
CA ALA A 244 17.25 33.14 -3.33
C ALA A 244 17.76 31.67 -3.32
N GLY A 245 16.88 30.70 -3.55
CA GLY A 245 17.19 29.27 -3.52
C GLY A 245 17.09 28.65 -2.13
N PHE A 246 16.64 27.41 -2.07
CA PHE A 246 16.70 26.55 -0.88
C PHE A 246 18.14 26.07 -0.67
N GLU A 247 18.63 26.20 0.55
CA GLU A 247 19.99 25.82 0.94
C GLU A 247 20.08 24.32 1.31
N PRO A 248 21.17 23.64 0.93
CA PRO A 248 21.43 22.29 1.38
C PRO A 248 21.52 22.17 2.90
N ARG A 249 21.19 20.99 3.42
CA ARG A 249 21.28 20.65 4.86
C ARG A 249 20.38 21.49 5.77
N LYS A 250 19.41 22.20 5.19
CA LYS A 250 18.29 22.81 5.92
C LYS A 250 17.05 21.98 5.71
N ILE A 251 16.14 22.03 6.69
CA ILE A 251 14.81 21.45 6.57
C ILE A 251 13.82 22.58 6.33
N TYR A 252 13.17 22.55 5.18
CA TYR A 252 12.10 23.44 4.83
C TYR A 252 10.76 22.76 5.10
N GLU A 253 9.82 23.51 5.67
CA GLU A 253 8.46 23.05 5.94
C GLU A 253 7.48 24.13 5.50
N VAL A 254 6.55 23.76 4.62
CA VAL A 254 5.44 24.61 4.20
C VAL A 254 4.13 24.02 4.68
N VAL A 255 3.35 24.83 5.38
CA VAL A 255 1.93 24.56 5.71
C VAL A 255 1.10 25.44 4.81
N TYR A 256 0.09 24.87 4.14
CA TYR A 256 -0.72 25.58 3.17
C TYR A 256 -2.13 25.00 3.08
N GLN A 257 -3.08 25.79 2.59
CA GLN A 257 -4.43 25.29 2.35
C GLN A 257 -4.51 24.55 1.01
N SER A 258 -4.95 23.30 1.05
CA SER A 258 -5.33 22.50 -0.12
C SER A 258 -6.83 22.20 -0.09
N GLN A 259 -7.30 21.52 -1.13
CA GLN A 259 -8.68 21.08 -1.27
C GLN A 259 -8.75 19.74 -1.99
N ASP A 260 -9.96 19.20 -2.13
CA ASP A 260 -10.24 17.99 -2.92
C ASP A 260 -9.47 16.75 -2.43
N PRO A 261 -9.57 16.37 -1.15
CA PRO A 261 -8.92 15.18 -0.65
C PRO A 261 -9.50 13.92 -1.30
N PRO A 262 -8.67 13.01 -1.84
CA PRO A 262 -9.13 11.72 -2.29
C PRO A 262 -9.53 10.86 -1.08
N VAL A 263 -10.49 9.97 -1.27
CA VAL A 263 -10.87 8.96 -0.29
C VAL A 263 -9.80 7.87 -0.30
N VAL A 264 -8.69 8.10 0.39
CA VAL A 264 -7.46 7.27 0.27
C VAL A 264 -7.69 5.81 0.65
N GLY A 265 -8.57 5.55 1.63
CA GLY A 265 -8.86 4.20 2.10
C GLY A 265 -9.55 3.27 1.09
N VAL A 266 -10.01 3.77 -0.06
CA VAL A 266 -10.48 2.89 -1.16
C VAL A 266 -9.33 2.09 -1.78
N GLY A 267 -8.07 2.50 -1.58
CA GLY A 267 -6.90 1.75 -1.99
C GLY A 267 -6.82 0.37 -1.30
N PRO A 268 -6.75 0.32 0.04
CA PRO A 268 -6.93 -0.92 0.80
C PRO A 268 -8.20 -1.71 0.45
N ALA A 269 -9.33 -1.04 0.22
CA ALA A 269 -10.57 -1.71 -0.19
C ALA A 269 -10.45 -2.41 -1.56
N ALA A 270 -9.85 -1.75 -2.57
CA ALA A 270 -9.57 -2.38 -3.88
C ALA A 270 -8.78 -3.68 -3.72
N VAL A 271 -7.80 -3.70 -2.81
CA VAL A 271 -7.01 -4.91 -2.50
C VAL A 271 -7.88 -5.98 -1.85
N ARG A 272 -8.61 -5.63 -0.79
CA ARG A 272 -9.52 -6.54 -0.07
C ARG A 272 -10.50 -7.22 -1.02
N ASP A 273 -11.23 -6.42 -1.80
CA ASP A 273 -12.35 -6.86 -2.61
C ASP A 273 -11.88 -7.67 -3.81
N THR A 274 -10.77 -7.27 -4.43
CA THR A 274 -10.18 -8.04 -5.53
C THR A 274 -9.67 -9.40 -5.06
N ILE A 275 -8.93 -9.44 -3.95
CA ILE A 275 -8.37 -10.69 -3.43
C ILE A 275 -9.50 -11.61 -2.96
N SER A 276 -10.54 -11.07 -2.32
CA SER A 276 -11.73 -11.84 -1.99
C SER A 276 -12.41 -12.40 -3.25
N ARG A 277 -12.62 -11.57 -4.28
CA ARG A 277 -13.24 -11.97 -5.55
C ARG A 277 -12.50 -13.14 -6.21
N VAL A 278 -11.18 -13.10 -6.30
CA VAL A 278 -10.40 -14.17 -6.97
C VAL A 278 -10.23 -15.41 -6.11
N LYS A 279 -10.30 -15.29 -4.78
CA LYS A 279 -10.20 -16.43 -3.85
C LYS A 279 -11.52 -17.19 -3.73
N TYR A 280 -12.65 -16.48 -3.65
CA TYR A 280 -13.95 -17.09 -3.35
C TYR A 280 -14.94 -17.07 -4.52
N GLY A 281 -14.76 -16.18 -5.49
CA GLY A 281 -15.65 -16.02 -6.64
C GLY A 281 -15.06 -16.58 -7.93
N ALA A 282 -15.84 -16.44 -9.01
CA ALA A 282 -15.34 -16.63 -10.37
C ALA A 282 -14.70 -15.34 -10.89
N ALA A 283 -13.61 -15.42 -11.63
CA ALA A 283 -13.07 -14.29 -12.38
C ALA A 283 -12.72 -14.74 -13.82
N PRO A 284 -13.75 -15.07 -14.64
CA PRO A 284 -13.55 -15.60 -15.98
C PRO A 284 -12.78 -14.64 -16.90
N GLU A 285 -12.89 -13.34 -16.69
CA GLU A 285 -12.21 -12.30 -17.46
C GLU A 285 -10.69 -12.47 -17.42
N ILE A 286 -10.17 -12.92 -16.27
CA ILE A 286 -8.75 -13.22 -16.05
C ILE A 286 -8.46 -14.73 -16.01
N GLY A 287 -9.40 -15.57 -16.43
CA GLY A 287 -9.22 -17.02 -16.54
C GLY A 287 -8.99 -17.72 -15.20
N LEU A 288 -9.63 -17.26 -14.13
CA LEU A 288 -9.62 -17.92 -12.82
C LEU A 288 -11.02 -18.45 -12.51
N ALA A 289 -11.15 -19.77 -12.47
CA ALA A 289 -12.37 -20.45 -12.03
C ALA A 289 -12.50 -20.38 -10.48
N PRO A 290 -13.72 -20.46 -9.92
CA PRO A 290 -13.92 -20.61 -8.48
C PRO A 290 -13.06 -21.75 -7.90
N GLY A 291 -12.36 -21.47 -6.81
CA GLY A 291 -11.50 -22.45 -6.13
C GLY A 291 -10.14 -22.70 -6.80
N ALA A 292 -9.81 -22.03 -7.90
CA ALA A 292 -8.46 -22.08 -8.48
C ALA A 292 -7.42 -21.49 -7.50
N ILE A 293 -7.80 -20.44 -6.77
CA ILE A 293 -7.01 -19.88 -5.68
C ILE A 293 -7.57 -20.43 -4.36
N LYS A 294 -6.76 -21.23 -3.67
CA LYS A 294 -7.05 -21.83 -2.36
C LYS A 294 -6.52 -20.98 -1.21
N ARG A 295 -5.46 -20.21 -1.47
CA ARG A 295 -4.75 -19.41 -0.48
C ARG A 295 -4.30 -18.07 -1.07
N ALA A 296 -4.38 -17.01 -0.28
CA ALA A 296 -3.83 -15.71 -0.63
C ALA A 296 -2.75 -15.30 0.38
N VAL A 297 -1.55 -15.00 -0.12
CA VAL A 297 -0.41 -14.52 0.66
C VAL A 297 -0.05 -13.11 0.19
N ALA A 298 -0.02 -12.15 1.10
CA ALA A 298 0.42 -10.79 0.81
C ALA A 298 1.90 -10.61 1.14
N PHE A 299 2.62 -9.93 0.25
CA PHE A 299 4.01 -9.52 0.43
C PHE A 299 4.14 -8.02 0.25
N GLY A 300 4.94 -7.38 1.10
CA GLY A 300 5.21 -5.95 1.04
C GLY A 300 6.60 -5.63 1.55
N ILE A 301 7.26 -4.66 0.91
CA ILE A 301 8.62 -4.24 1.20
C ILE A 301 8.65 -2.74 1.51
N SER A 302 9.20 -2.35 2.66
CA SER A 302 9.35 -0.94 3.06
C SER A 302 7.98 -0.24 3.22
N GLN A 303 7.64 0.71 2.34
CA GLN A 303 6.31 1.35 2.29
C GLN A 303 5.18 0.30 2.24
N SER A 304 5.30 -0.71 1.38
CA SER A 304 4.27 -1.73 1.25
C SER A 304 4.22 -2.70 2.43
N GLY A 305 5.33 -2.88 3.16
CA GLY A 305 5.32 -3.61 4.43
C GLY A 305 4.53 -2.86 5.51
N ARG A 306 4.69 -1.52 5.57
CA ARG A 306 3.88 -0.66 6.45
C ARG A 306 2.41 -0.63 6.05
N PHE A 307 2.12 -0.70 4.74
CA PHE A 307 0.75 -0.86 4.26
C PHE A 307 0.12 -2.11 4.84
N LEU A 308 0.80 -3.27 4.81
CA LEU A 308 0.25 -4.51 5.35
C LEU A 308 0.00 -4.43 6.86
N ARG A 309 0.90 -3.79 7.61
CA ARG A 309 0.67 -3.52 9.04
C ARG A 309 -0.56 -2.64 9.25
N THR A 310 -0.71 -1.59 8.46
CA THR A 310 -1.86 -0.66 8.53
C THR A 310 -3.18 -1.32 8.08
N TYR A 311 -3.12 -2.17 7.07
CA TYR A 311 -4.24 -2.95 6.54
C TYR A 311 -4.83 -3.86 7.62
N LEU A 312 -3.96 -4.56 8.36
CA LEU A 312 -4.38 -5.37 9.51
C LEU A 312 -4.85 -4.50 10.68
N TYR A 313 -4.18 -3.40 10.98
CA TYR A 313 -4.64 -2.50 12.05
C TYR A 313 -6.10 -2.06 11.88
N TYR A 314 -6.46 -1.59 10.69
CA TYR A 314 -7.83 -1.12 10.40
C TYR A 314 -8.85 -2.25 10.17
N GLY A 315 -8.43 -3.52 10.13
CA GLY A 315 -9.34 -4.65 9.94
C GLY A 315 -9.71 -4.95 8.48
N PHE A 316 -8.94 -4.47 7.50
CA PHE A 316 -9.24 -4.71 6.07
C PHE A 316 -9.15 -6.20 5.66
N ASN A 317 -8.66 -7.11 6.53
CA ASN A 317 -8.59 -8.55 6.21
C ASN A 317 -9.94 -9.29 6.32
N GLU A 318 -11.03 -8.56 6.59
CA GLU A 318 -12.43 -9.00 6.61
C GLU A 318 -13.17 -8.38 5.43
N ASP A 319 -13.69 -9.20 4.49
CA ASP A 319 -14.48 -8.71 3.34
C ASP A 319 -15.95 -8.40 3.70
N GLU A 320 -16.72 -7.90 2.72
CA GLU A 320 -18.14 -7.54 2.92
C GLU A 320 -19.05 -8.74 3.24
N ALA A 321 -18.59 -9.96 3.00
CA ALA A 321 -19.28 -11.20 3.36
C ALA A 321 -18.71 -11.84 4.64
N HIS A 322 -17.91 -11.10 5.42
CA HIS A 322 -17.26 -11.55 6.65
C HIS A 322 -16.36 -12.78 6.47
N ARG A 323 -15.57 -12.80 5.39
CA ARG A 323 -14.57 -13.83 5.08
C ARG A 323 -13.15 -13.28 5.17
N LYS A 324 -12.21 -14.18 5.48
CA LYS A 324 -10.78 -13.87 5.58
C LYS A 324 -10.16 -13.66 4.20
N VAL A 325 -9.60 -12.48 3.95
CA VAL A 325 -8.97 -12.16 2.66
C VAL A 325 -7.61 -12.86 2.52
N PHE A 326 -6.60 -12.43 3.27
CA PHE A 326 -5.28 -13.05 3.28
C PHE A 326 -5.16 -14.13 4.34
N ASP A 327 -4.58 -15.26 3.97
CA ASP A 327 -4.22 -16.35 4.87
C ASP A 327 -2.80 -16.17 5.43
N GLY A 328 -1.93 -15.48 4.68
CA GLY A 328 -0.56 -15.17 5.06
C GLY A 328 -0.16 -13.73 4.73
N VAL A 329 0.65 -13.12 5.59
CA VAL A 329 1.20 -11.76 5.40
C VAL A 329 2.70 -11.79 5.67
N MET A 330 3.48 -11.30 4.71
CA MET A 330 4.93 -11.13 4.80
C MET A 330 5.26 -9.64 4.69
N ALA A 331 5.42 -9.00 5.84
CA ALA A 331 5.80 -7.59 5.92
C ALA A 331 7.33 -7.49 6.10
N HIS A 332 8.01 -7.11 5.03
CA HIS A 332 9.46 -7.02 4.95
C HIS A 332 9.94 -5.58 5.08
N VAL A 333 10.95 -5.38 5.91
CA VAL A 333 11.66 -4.11 6.16
C VAL A 333 10.74 -2.91 6.42
N ALA A 334 9.61 -3.16 7.08
CA ALA A 334 8.66 -2.13 7.47
C ALA A 334 9.10 -1.38 8.75
N GLY A 335 10.07 -1.94 9.49
CA GLY A 335 10.27 -1.58 10.89
C GLY A 335 9.04 -1.94 11.72
N SER A 336 8.74 -1.10 12.72
CA SER A 336 7.50 -1.20 13.51
C SER A 336 6.40 -0.24 13.04
N GLY A 337 6.70 0.59 12.04
CA GLY A 337 5.81 1.65 11.57
C GLY A 337 4.53 1.19 10.88
N ARG A 338 3.64 2.16 10.71
CA ARG A 338 2.41 2.10 9.91
C ARG A 338 2.50 3.17 8.81
N GLY A 339 1.40 3.68 8.27
CA GLY A 339 1.53 4.79 7.33
C GLY A 339 0.28 5.60 7.07
N SER A 340 0.51 6.70 6.38
CA SER A 340 -0.49 7.66 5.92
C SER A 340 -1.28 7.06 4.76
N PHE A 341 -2.17 6.12 5.07
CA PHE A 341 -2.86 5.30 4.06
C PHE A 341 -4.40 5.32 4.18
N ASN A 342 -4.94 5.86 5.27
CA ASN A 342 -6.40 5.89 5.49
C ASN A 342 -6.80 7.05 6.42
N HIS A 343 -6.55 8.28 5.97
CA HIS A 343 -7.04 9.50 6.61
C HIS A 343 -7.13 10.62 5.58
N ARG A 344 -7.85 11.69 5.91
CA ARG A 344 -7.95 12.87 5.04
C ARG A 344 -6.57 13.47 4.76
N PHE A 345 -6.32 13.87 3.52
CA PHE A 345 -5.04 14.42 3.06
C PHE A 345 -3.83 13.49 3.32
N ALA A 346 -4.05 12.18 3.36
CA ALA A 346 -2.97 11.22 3.49
C ALA A 346 -2.00 11.26 2.31
N GLN A 347 -0.71 11.06 2.58
CA GLN A 347 0.35 11.04 1.58
C GLN A 347 1.15 9.73 1.70
N PRO A 348 0.75 8.68 0.99
CA PRO A 348 1.30 7.33 1.15
C PRO A 348 2.80 7.22 0.86
N SER A 349 3.36 8.10 0.03
CA SER A 349 4.78 8.13 -0.34
C SER A 349 5.71 8.36 0.86
N ARG A 350 5.23 9.08 1.88
CA ARG A 350 5.99 9.50 3.06
C ARG A 350 6.42 8.31 3.94
N ASP A 351 7.64 8.42 4.44
CA ASP A 351 8.27 7.47 5.37
C ASP A 351 9.20 8.20 6.34
N GLY A 352 9.11 7.91 7.65
CA GLY A 352 9.99 8.47 8.67
C GLY A 352 11.49 8.35 8.36
N HIS A 353 12.18 9.47 8.45
CA HIS A 353 13.63 9.59 8.27
C HIS A 353 14.17 10.59 9.29
N PRO A 354 15.45 10.52 9.69
CA PRO A 354 16.05 11.49 10.62
C PRO A 354 15.95 12.97 10.22
N PHE A 355 15.65 13.29 8.96
CA PHE A 355 15.71 14.67 8.43
C PHE A 355 14.54 15.07 7.52
N ILE A 356 13.62 14.15 7.20
CA ILE A 356 12.41 14.41 6.40
C ILE A 356 11.26 13.56 6.91
N ASN A 357 10.03 13.95 6.60
CA ASN A 357 8.81 13.21 6.90
C ASN A 357 8.53 12.97 8.40
N PHE A 358 9.16 13.72 9.30
CA PHE A 358 9.20 13.44 10.75
C PHE A 358 7.97 13.92 11.53
N PHE A 359 7.09 14.74 10.92
CA PHE A 359 5.78 15.09 11.47
C PHE A 359 4.62 14.48 10.66
N TYR A 360 4.90 13.45 9.87
CA TYR A 360 3.88 12.68 9.16
C TYR A 360 3.54 11.40 9.89
N PRO A 361 2.29 10.92 9.78
CA PRO A 361 1.88 9.65 10.39
C PRO A 361 2.51 8.45 9.66
N THR A 362 3.77 8.14 9.97
CA THR A 362 4.54 7.08 9.29
C THR A 362 5.15 6.05 10.25
N ASP A 363 5.29 6.38 11.54
CA ASP A 363 5.70 5.46 12.61
C ASP A 363 4.81 5.72 13.83
N ILE A 364 3.53 5.36 13.70
CA ILE A 364 2.46 5.66 14.67
C ILE A 364 2.12 4.42 15.50
N PHE A 365 2.07 4.61 16.83
CA PHE A 365 1.55 3.63 17.79
C PHE A 365 0.16 3.11 17.36
N PRO A 366 -0.17 1.81 17.51
CA PRO A 366 0.61 0.75 18.16
C PRO A 366 1.70 0.14 17.28
N PHE A 367 2.78 -0.30 17.93
CA PHE A 367 3.96 -0.89 17.28
C PHE A 367 3.99 -2.43 17.36
N THR A 368 3.39 -3.02 18.39
CA THR A 368 3.26 -4.48 18.56
C THR A 368 1.87 -4.97 18.18
N ASP A 369 1.74 -6.28 17.96
CA ASP A 369 0.45 -6.91 17.68
C ASP A 369 -0.45 -7.00 18.90
N ALA A 370 0.13 -7.29 20.06
CA ALA A 370 -0.55 -7.29 21.34
C ALA A 370 -0.76 -5.85 21.82
N GLU A 371 -1.81 -5.66 22.65
CA GLU A 371 -2.08 -4.38 23.29
C GLU A 371 -0.91 -3.92 24.15
N GLN A 372 -0.60 -2.63 24.04
CA GLN A 372 0.26 -1.91 24.97
C GLN A 372 -0.43 -0.64 25.42
N HIS A 373 0.00 -0.10 26.56
CA HIS A 373 -0.40 1.22 27.02
C HIS A 373 0.71 2.22 26.71
N ASP A 374 0.41 3.26 25.93
CA ASP A 374 1.31 4.37 25.69
C ASP A 374 1.15 5.42 26.80
N PRO A 375 2.16 5.60 27.69
CA PRO A 375 2.07 6.54 28.81
C PRO A 375 2.10 8.01 28.37
N VAL A 376 2.52 8.32 27.14
CA VAL A 376 2.58 9.70 26.64
C VAL A 376 1.20 10.17 26.17
N THR A 377 0.47 9.31 25.46
CA THR A 377 -0.86 9.64 24.92
C THR A 377 -2.01 9.15 25.80
N GLY A 378 -1.76 8.19 26.69
CA GLY A 378 -2.77 7.50 27.49
C GLY A 378 -3.56 6.43 26.71
N VAL A 379 -3.21 6.18 25.44
CA VAL A 379 -3.92 5.23 24.58
C VAL A 379 -3.47 3.80 24.88
N THR A 380 -4.42 2.87 24.96
CA THR A 380 -4.14 1.42 24.98
C THR A 380 -4.60 0.82 23.65
N ASP A 381 -3.69 0.23 22.89
CA ASP A 381 -3.98 -0.31 21.56
C ASP A 381 -2.94 -1.37 21.14
N GLY A 382 -3.27 -2.19 20.14
CA GLY A 382 -2.39 -3.20 19.54
C GLY A 382 -2.74 -3.48 18.08
N LEU A 383 -1.74 -3.81 17.25
CA LEU A 383 -1.94 -3.94 15.80
C LEU A 383 -3.02 -4.98 15.43
N LEU A 384 -3.07 -6.11 16.12
CA LEU A 384 -4.02 -7.18 15.85
C LEU A 384 -5.23 -7.19 16.79
N THR A 385 -5.25 -6.30 17.79
CA THR A 385 -6.33 -6.19 18.77
C THR A 385 -7.22 -4.98 18.52
N HIS A 386 -6.79 -4.01 17.70
CA HIS A 386 -7.57 -2.82 17.35
C HIS A 386 -8.91 -3.17 16.68
N ALA A 387 -8.85 -3.71 15.45
CA ALA A 387 -10.04 -4.02 14.66
C ALA A 387 -10.01 -5.40 13.98
N THR A 388 -8.85 -6.04 13.83
CA THR A 388 -8.80 -7.38 13.22
C THR A 388 -9.27 -8.45 14.20
N LYS A 389 -10.49 -8.94 13.99
CA LYS A 389 -11.06 -10.05 14.76
C LYS A 389 -10.19 -11.32 14.61
N PRO A 390 -10.08 -12.17 15.65
CA PRO A 390 -9.28 -13.39 15.60
C PRO A 390 -9.55 -14.30 14.39
N ALA A 391 -10.82 -14.41 13.97
CA ALA A 391 -11.22 -15.20 12.80
C ALA A 391 -10.59 -14.71 11.48
N PHE A 392 -10.19 -13.44 11.41
CA PHE A 392 -9.61 -12.78 10.24
C PHE A 392 -8.12 -12.51 10.38
N GLN A 393 -7.46 -12.99 11.43
CA GLN A 393 -6.01 -12.87 11.55
C GLN A 393 -5.29 -13.86 10.60
N PRO A 394 -4.33 -13.41 9.78
CA PRO A 394 -3.48 -14.29 8.97
C PRO A 394 -2.31 -14.85 9.79
N ASN A 395 -1.57 -15.79 9.21
CA ASN A 395 -0.19 -16.07 9.65
C ASN A 395 0.70 -14.90 9.21
N ILE A 396 1.59 -14.42 10.07
CA ILE A 396 2.38 -13.22 9.81
C ILE A 396 3.86 -13.50 9.99
N PHE A 397 4.64 -13.15 8.97
CA PHE A 397 6.09 -13.00 9.07
C PHE A 397 6.47 -11.52 8.99
N TYR A 398 7.00 -11.00 10.10
CA TYR A 398 7.77 -9.76 10.09
C TYR A 398 9.23 -10.10 9.84
N THR A 399 9.81 -9.50 8.81
CA THR A 399 11.23 -9.67 8.50
C THR A 399 11.86 -8.30 8.45
N ASN A 400 12.90 -8.07 9.25
CA ASN A 400 13.64 -6.82 9.28
C ASN A 400 15.13 -7.13 9.10
N THR A 401 15.87 -6.17 8.59
CA THR A 401 17.34 -6.19 8.56
C THR A 401 17.90 -5.35 9.69
N SER A 402 19.23 -5.31 9.82
CA SER A 402 19.87 -4.40 10.77
C SER A 402 19.54 -2.93 10.48
N TYR A 403 19.27 -2.54 9.23
CA TYR A 403 18.89 -1.16 8.92
C TYR A 403 17.62 -0.74 9.66
N GLU A 404 16.58 -1.56 9.71
CA GLU A 404 15.31 -1.15 10.33
C GLU A 404 15.42 -1.03 11.86
N TYR A 405 16.35 -1.73 12.49
CA TYR A 405 16.64 -1.54 13.92
C TYR A 405 17.27 -0.18 14.18
N TRP A 406 18.19 0.27 13.33
CA TRP A 406 18.85 1.56 13.46
C TRP A 406 18.00 2.74 12.97
N GLY A 407 17.20 2.54 11.92
CA GLY A 407 16.54 3.63 11.18
C GLY A 407 15.02 3.61 11.15
N ARG A 408 14.35 2.55 11.64
CA ARG A 408 12.88 2.36 11.51
C ARG A 408 12.22 1.75 12.75
N ALA A 409 12.80 1.97 13.94
CA ALA A 409 12.26 1.54 15.22
C ALA A 409 11.81 0.06 15.26
N ALA A 410 12.50 -0.85 14.54
CA ALA A 410 12.08 -2.24 14.42
C ALA A 410 11.98 -2.99 15.75
N SER A 411 12.77 -2.60 16.75
CA SER A 411 12.70 -3.18 18.10
C SER A 411 11.29 -3.07 18.69
N LEU A 412 10.57 -1.97 18.45
CA LEU A 412 9.21 -1.75 18.98
C LEU A 412 8.17 -2.73 18.39
N SER A 413 8.52 -3.55 17.41
CA SER A 413 7.64 -4.63 16.93
C SER A 413 7.61 -5.84 17.88
N HIS A 414 8.58 -5.95 18.79
CA HIS A 414 8.71 -7.08 19.72
C HIS A 414 9.23 -6.68 21.10
N THR A 415 9.23 -5.39 21.44
CA THR A 415 9.56 -4.87 22.77
C THR A 415 8.40 -4.03 23.30
N THR A 416 8.34 -3.84 24.62
CA THR A 416 7.45 -2.85 25.23
C THR A 416 7.84 -1.44 24.74
N ILE A 417 6.88 -0.50 24.71
CA ILE A 417 7.06 0.83 24.15
C ILE A 417 8.14 1.66 24.88
N ASP A 418 8.37 1.34 26.15
CA ASP A 418 9.47 1.88 26.97
C ASP A 418 10.83 1.21 26.72
N GLY A 419 10.86 0.15 25.91
CA GLY A 419 12.05 -0.63 25.55
C GLY A 419 12.60 -1.51 26.67
N THR A 420 11.87 -1.70 27.78
CA THR A 420 12.41 -2.39 28.98
C THR A 420 12.24 -3.90 28.97
N LYS A 421 11.31 -4.44 28.17
CA LYS A 421 10.98 -5.88 28.12
C LYS A 421 10.66 -6.33 26.70
N ASP A 422 10.79 -7.62 26.46
CA ASP A 422 10.27 -8.25 25.25
C ASP A 422 8.72 -8.27 25.30
N ALA A 423 8.09 -7.87 24.21
CA ALA A 423 6.66 -8.01 24.00
C ALA A 423 6.36 -9.39 23.39
N ARG A 424 5.33 -10.06 23.92
CA ARG A 424 4.94 -11.38 23.44
C ARG A 424 4.31 -11.28 22.04
N LEU A 425 4.87 -12.01 21.08
CA LEU A 425 4.25 -12.21 19.77
C LEU A 425 3.08 -13.20 19.86
N PRO A 426 1.94 -12.93 19.19
CA PRO A 426 0.84 -13.88 19.10
C PRO A 426 1.24 -15.20 18.42
N PRO A 427 0.53 -16.33 18.65
CA PRO A 427 0.89 -17.64 18.11
C PRO A 427 0.99 -17.71 16.58
N ASN A 428 0.24 -16.89 15.86
CA ASN A 428 0.23 -16.76 14.39
C ASN A 428 1.31 -15.82 13.84
N VAL A 429 2.16 -15.22 14.70
CA VAL A 429 3.18 -14.24 14.30
C VAL A 429 4.59 -14.77 14.53
N ARG A 430 5.50 -14.55 13.58
CA ARG A 430 6.93 -14.76 13.75
C ARG A 430 7.70 -13.51 13.28
N GLY A 431 8.69 -13.12 14.06
CA GLY A 431 9.66 -12.08 13.71
C GLY A 431 11.01 -12.70 13.34
N TYR A 432 11.65 -12.20 12.28
CA TYR A 432 12.99 -12.60 11.86
C TYR A 432 13.87 -11.37 11.66
N LEU A 433 15.12 -11.47 12.13
CA LEU A 433 16.18 -10.51 11.83
C LEU A 433 17.13 -11.13 10.80
N LEU A 434 17.26 -10.47 9.65
CA LEU A 434 18.28 -10.71 8.64
C LEU A 434 19.51 -9.88 9.03
N ALA A 435 20.32 -10.45 9.92
CA ALA A 435 21.44 -9.76 10.57
C ALA A 435 22.43 -9.19 9.54
N ALA A 436 22.97 -8.01 9.84
CA ALA A 436 23.87 -7.22 9.00
C ALA A 436 23.27 -6.73 7.67
N GLY A 437 22.06 -7.14 7.29
CA GLY A 437 21.42 -6.71 6.03
C GLY A 437 21.19 -5.20 5.95
N GLN A 438 21.26 -4.68 4.72
CA GLN A 438 20.78 -3.34 4.38
C GLN A 438 19.28 -3.36 4.08
N HIS A 439 18.66 -2.17 4.00
CA HIS A 439 17.24 -2.00 3.64
C HIS A 439 16.85 -2.71 2.33
N GLY A 440 17.78 -2.72 1.36
CA GLY A 440 17.70 -3.48 0.12
C GLY A 440 19.01 -4.22 -0.13
N VAL A 441 18.95 -5.34 -0.84
CA VAL A 441 20.15 -6.09 -1.24
C VAL A 441 20.98 -5.27 -2.23
N ALA A 442 22.28 -5.16 -1.97
CA ALA A 442 23.23 -4.54 -2.89
C ALA A 442 23.98 -5.58 -3.74
N GLY A 443 24.51 -5.15 -4.88
CA GLY A 443 25.29 -6.01 -5.78
C GLY A 443 26.71 -6.30 -5.27
N PHE A 444 27.29 -7.39 -5.78
CA PHE A 444 28.70 -7.71 -5.67
C PHE A 444 29.39 -7.49 -7.04
N PRO A 445 30.59 -6.88 -7.10
CA PRO A 445 31.38 -6.38 -5.97
C PRO A 445 30.73 -5.15 -5.30
N PRO A 446 30.97 -4.94 -3.98
CA PRO A 446 30.42 -3.79 -3.26
C PRO A 446 30.77 -2.47 -3.92
N SER A 447 29.76 -1.62 -4.13
CA SER A 447 29.93 -0.25 -4.59
C SER A 447 29.40 0.73 -3.55
N ARG A 448 29.90 1.96 -3.58
CA ARG A 448 29.34 3.05 -2.78
C ARG A 448 28.16 3.65 -3.55
N SER A 449 27.02 3.74 -2.89
CA SER A 449 25.83 4.42 -3.45
C SER A 449 25.49 5.67 -2.63
N ILE A 450 24.58 5.53 -1.67
CA ILE A 450 24.17 6.56 -0.73
C ILE A 450 25.00 6.40 0.55
N GLY A 451 25.54 7.50 1.06
CA GLY A 451 26.27 7.53 2.34
C GLY A 451 27.80 7.45 2.19
N GLN A 452 28.49 7.14 3.29
CA GLN A 452 29.96 7.18 3.39
C GLN A 452 30.65 5.83 3.15
N GLN A 453 29.94 4.72 3.37
CA GLN A 453 30.49 3.36 3.34
C GLN A 453 30.14 2.62 2.05
N LEU A 454 30.86 1.53 1.75
CA LEU A 454 30.48 0.58 0.70
C LEU A 454 29.16 -0.11 1.08
N ASN A 455 28.35 -0.43 0.07
CA ASN A 455 27.13 -1.19 0.29
C ASN A 455 27.43 -2.63 0.74
N ASN A 456 26.55 -3.22 1.55
CA ASN A 456 26.68 -4.61 2.00
C ASN A 456 26.09 -5.57 0.95
N PRO A 457 26.89 -6.47 0.35
CA PRO A 457 26.41 -7.42 -0.66
C PRO A 457 25.69 -8.64 -0.06
N LEU A 458 25.35 -8.65 1.23
CA LEU A 458 24.63 -9.75 1.86
C LEU A 458 23.26 -9.97 1.19
N ASP A 459 23.14 -11.10 0.49
CA ASP A 459 21.92 -11.45 -0.22
C ASP A 459 20.97 -12.29 0.63
N TYR A 460 20.10 -11.61 1.36
CA TYR A 460 19.09 -12.24 2.21
C TYR A 460 17.85 -12.75 1.44
N ARG A 461 17.77 -12.58 0.11
CA ARG A 461 16.62 -13.04 -0.69
C ARG A 461 16.46 -14.57 -0.66
N TRP A 462 17.55 -15.32 -0.49
CA TRP A 462 17.50 -16.77 -0.30
C TRP A 462 16.72 -17.18 0.95
N ALA A 463 16.92 -16.48 2.07
CA ALA A 463 16.13 -16.71 3.28
C ALA A 463 14.65 -16.38 3.04
N MET A 464 14.38 -15.29 2.29
CA MET A 464 13.02 -14.89 1.96
C MET A 464 12.29 -15.92 1.09
N ARG A 465 12.97 -16.57 0.12
CA ARG A 465 12.38 -17.69 -0.64
C ARG A 465 11.92 -18.83 0.27
N ASN A 466 12.77 -19.21 1.24
CA ASN A 466 12.43 -20.26 2.19
C ASN A 466 11.24 -19.88 3.07
N LEU A 467 11.18 -18.63 3.52
CA LEU A 467 10.02 -18.12 4.29
C LEU A 467 8.74 -18.13 3.46
N LEU A 468 8.79 -17.72 2.19
CA LEU A 468 7.64 -17.77 1.29
C LEU A 468 7.13 -19.20 1.09
N VAL A 469 8.02 -20.15 0.81
CA VAL A 469 7.64 -21.56 0.65
C VAL A 469 7.08 -22.14 1.96
N SER A 470 7.60 -21.72 3.11
CA SER A 470 7.10 -22.14 4.43
C SER A 470 5.71 -21.56 4.72
N MET A 471 5.44 -20.31 4.34
CA MET A 471 4.11 -19.67 4.42
C MET A 471 3.09 -20.36 3.50
N ASN A 472 3.57 -20.95 2.40
CA ASN A 472 2.74 -21.66 1.42
C ASN A 472 2.39 -23.10 1.81
N ARG A 473 3.05 -23.69 2.81
CA ARG A 473 2.67 -24.98 3.39
C ARG A 473 1.49 -24.76 4.32
#